data_AF-A0AA36MUC8-F1
#
_entry.id   AF-A0AA36MUC8-F1
#
_cell.length_a   1.000
_cell.length_b   1.000
_cell.length_c   1.000
_cell.angle_alpha   90.00
_cell.angle_beta   90.00
_cell.angle_gamma   90.00
#
_symmetry.space_group_name_H-M   'P 1'
#
loop_
_entity.id
_entity.type
_entity.pdbx_description
1 polymer ?
#
loop_
_entity_poly.entity_id
_entity_poly.type
_entity_poly.pdbx_seq_one_letter_code
_entity_poly.pdbx_strand_id
1 'polypeptide(L)'
;MSSNGNSDNHGQLDALKDTERAAVASLAARLEGHSCPGLYDDPLALVRYLRARNWNVELAEALIQRTGEWRKDFGFADVFKPITEELERECRLANIYVRGYDKKGRPALYFKPGGQGFNAEHAGVKYLVYCVERAIACLEKQAKLGHLVLHPEDPVARKFVLLVDFQGVSTGSLLPLTIARDLLQVMQDHYPERLGVAIFVNTPWLLHGFFNAASNFLDPVTVAKFTFVSATGEELSRVMAEHFELSALEPSFGGSDDEPFCSHVFLNTPAGQTVFGLEFSEQLQLCPEHECGGAEYVDFLHVYRHWRVLKLAPSQRRALRQLVKELGQELPQEDKDFFIDASTLLRYLRAQSWDVAKAAAAVHATARWRKEHVSEPQGKWQAALVQQCALGRLYLRGFDKQGRPILYAKFHHEDGGGHQETLNYVIYVMERLLALLRRLEEDQDEAPDCATMIVDLSSYASSNRPQLKTLWTATRIVKEHYPEIFGDVYVFQPPVRISFLWDCLPKIRCGCLPQPMYQLLDPHVRDKVTVVTSQAQWKTILQSKFERSKLERSFGGDLKQQFTSKTFLNKKSVRGSIYGCEFEEQAAAPEAQRQRVSFRFSSKEEIPITPIARCESAEEDGGFSIVDNLTWIFR
;
A
#
# COMPACT_ATOMS: atom_id res chain seq x y z
N MET A 1 38.02 7.71 16.74
CA MET A 1 39.30 7.04 17.07
C MET A 1 39.91 6.49 15.78
N SER A 2 41.21 6.72 15.63
CA SER A 2 42.18 6.16 14.67
C SER A 2 42.12 6.54 13.18
N SER A 3 43.07 7.40 12.85
CA SER A 3 43.65 7.77 11.57
C SER A 3 44.26 6.58 10.79
N ASN A 4 43.49 5.94 9.91
CA ASN A 4 44.04 4.93 8.99
C ASN A 4 43.57 5.08 7.53
N GLY A 5 43.06 6.24 7.13
CA GLY A 5 42.56 6.48 5.76
C GLY A 5 43.52 7.19 4.80
N ASN A 6 44.67 7.69 5.26
CA ASN A 6 45.44 8.67 4.49
C ASN A 6 46.45 8.08 3.49
N SER A 7 46.70 6.76 3.50
CA SER A 7 47.71 6.15 2.62
C SER A 7 47.22 5.87 1.19
N ASP A 8 45.91 5.69 0.97
CA ASP A 8 45.38 5.26 -0.35
C ASP A 8 45.10 6.42 -1.33
N ASN A 9 44.91 7.66 -0.83
CA ASN A 9 44.62 8.81 -1.70
C ASN A 9 45.87 9.35 -2.41
N HIS A 10 47.06 9.09 -1.90
CA HIS A 10 48.31 9.55 -2.53
C HIS A 10 48.53 8.92 -3.92
N GLY A 11 48.24 7.63 -4.09
CA GLY A 11 48.34 6.96 -5.39
C GLY A 11 47.30 7.41 -6.41
N GLN A 12 46.22 8.08 -5.99
CA GLN A 12 45.20 8.61 -6.89
C GLN A 12 45.64 9.92 -7.56
N LEU A 13 46.53 10.70 -6.92
CA LEU A 13 47.08 11.94 -7.48
C LEU A 13 48.14 11.69 -8.56
N ASP A 14 48.68 10.47 -8.65
CA ASP A 14 49.67 10.09 -9.67
C ASP A 14 49.10 10.19 -11.08
N ALA A 15 47.78 10.11 -11.20
CA ALA A 15 47.08 10.24 -12.47
C ALA A 15 46.89 11.71 -12.94
N LEU A 16 47.21 12.69 -12.10
CA LEU A 16 47.20 14.11 -12.47
C LEU A 16 48.44 14.49 -13.30
N LYS A 17 48.39 15.64 -13.96
CA LYS A 17 49.59 16.21 -14.61
C LYS A 17 50.56 16.76 -13.55
N ASP A 18 51.85 16.87 -13.88
CA ASP A 18 52.86 17.45 -12.98
C ASP A 18 52.48 18.86 -12.50
N THR A 19 51.96 19.70 -13.41
CA THR A 19 51.50 21.06 -13.09
C THR A 19 50.33 21.06 -12.12
N GLU A 20 49.43 20.09 -12.23
CA GLU A 20 48.25 19.93 -11.37
C GLU A 20 48.66 19.43 -9.99
N ARG A 21 49.57 18.45 -9.90
CA ARG A 21 50.18 18.02 -8.64
C ARG A 21 50.90 19.16 -7.93
N ALA A 22 51.65 19.97 -8.66
CA ALA A 22 52.32 21.14 -8.11
C ALA A 22 51.32 22.16 -7.54
N ALA A 23 50.19 22.39 -8.22
CA ALA A 23 49.13 23.25 -7.72
C ALA A 23 48.47 22.70 -6.44
N VAL A 24 48.23 21.38 -6.38
CA VAL A 24 47.72 20.71 -5.15
C VAL A 24 48.69 20.88 -3.99
N ALA A 25 49.98 20.63 -4.21
CA ALA A 25 51.01 20.80 -3.20
C ALA A 25 51.13 22.27 -2.73
N SER A 26 51.05 23.22 -3.67
CA SER A 26 51.06 24.64 -3.34
C SER A 26 49.85 25.04 -2.51
N LEU A 27 48.64 24.57 -2.85
CA LEU A 27 47.44 24.88 -2.06
C LEU A 27 47.51 24.24 -0.67
N ALA A 28 47.97 22.98 -0.57
CA ALA A 28 48.15 22.29 0.71
C ALA A 28 49.11 23.07 1.63
N ALA A 29 50.25 23.54 1.10
CA ALA A 29 51.22 24.33 1.87
C ALA A 29 50.62 25.66 2.37
N ARG A 30 49.74 26.31 1.60
CA ARG A 30 49.07 27.55 2.04
C ARG A 30 48.03 27.32 3.13
N LEU A 31 47.42 26.15 3.15
CA LEU A 31 46.47 25.75 4.19
C LEU A 31 47.16 25.13 5.42
N GLU A 32 48.47 24.94 5.37
CA GLU A 32 49.26 24.41 6.48
C GLU A 32 49.09 25.29 7.74
N GLY A 33 48.86 24.65 8.88
CA GLY A 33 48.54 25.33 10.15
C GLY A 33 47.06 25.69 10.36
N HIS A 34 46.21 25.62 9.33
CA HIS A 34 44.76 25.70 9.49
C HIS A 34 44.15 24.31 9.64
N SER A 35 43.15 24.14 10.51
CA SER A 35 42.48 22.87 10.70
C SER A 35 41.03 22.92 10.22
N CYS A 36 40.71 22.09 9.23
CA CYS A 36 39.35 21.74 8.82
C CYS A 36 39.36 20.29 8.32
N PRO A 37 39.12 19.30 9.21
CA PRO A 37 39.20 17.89 8.87
C PRO A 37 38.21 17.48 7.76
N GLY A 38 38.66 16.60 6.88
CA GLY A 38 37.93 16.18 5.67
C GLY A 38 37.77 17.28 4.62
N LEU A 39 38.56 18.36 4.70
CA LEU A 39 38.56 19.45 3.70
C LEU A 39 39.97 19.89 3.34
N TYR A 40 40.76 20.34 4.32
CA TYR A 40 42.13 20.83 4.07
C TYR A 40 43.16 19.70 4.01
N ASP A 41 42.85 18.58 4.66
CA ASP A 41 43.65 17.36 4.73
C ASP A 41 43.24 16.29 3.71
N ASP A 42 42.20 16.53 2.90
CA ASP A 42 41.77 15.65 1.79
C ASP A 42 42.36 16.16 0.45
N PRO A 43 43.35 15.47 -0.15
CA PRO A 43 43.94 15.91 -1.41
C PRO A 43 42.92 15.95 -2.57
N LEU A 44 41.91 15.08 -2.56
CA LEU A 44 40.86 15.10 -3.57
C LEU A 44 39.93 16.32 -3.39
N ALA A 45 39.77 16.81 -2.16
CA ALA A 45 39.11 18.09 -1.92
C ALA A 45 39.90 19.22 -2.56
N LEU A 46 41.20 19.30 -2.32
CA LEU A 46 42.05 20.34 -2.92
C LEU A 46 41.92 20.34 -4.45
N VAL A 47 41.94 19.17 -5.09
CA VAL A 47 41.72 19.02 -6.54
C VAL A 47 40.36 19.60 -6.97
N ARG A 48 39.27 19.31 -6.25
CA ARG A 48 37.92 19.84 -6.58
C ARG A 48 37.90 21.37 -6.55
N TYR A 49 38.48 21.98 -5.52
CA TYR A 49 38.52 23.45 -5.38
C TYR A 49 39.43 24.11 -6.42
N LEU A 50 40.58 23.50 -6.73
CA LEU A 50 41.46 23.95 -7.81
C LEU A 50 40.74 23.90 -9.17
N ARG A 51 40.09 22.78 -9.49
CA ARG A 51 39.33 22.64 -10.75
C ARG A 51 38.21 23.67 -10.87
N ALA A 52 37.45 23.90 -9.79
CA ALA A 52 36.40 24.91 -9.77
C ALA A 52 36.90 26.35 -10.01
N ARG A 53 38.21 26.58 -9.89
CA ARG A 53 38.87 27.87 -10.16
C ARG A 53 39.94 27.76 -11.25
N ASN A 54 39.77 26.81 -12.19
CA ASN A 54 40.65 26.62 -13.34
C ASN A 54 42.14 26.52 -12.96
N TRP A 55 42.43 25.80 -11.86
CA TRP A 55 43.75 25.62 -11.28
C TRP A 55 44.46 26.90 -10.81
N ASN A 56 43.72 28.00 -10.63
CA ASN A 56 44.24 29.20 -9.97
C ASN A 56 44.30 28.96 -8.45
N VAL A 57 45.52 28.92 -7.89
CA VAL A 57 45.76 28.58 -6.49
C VAL A 57 45.17 29.62 -5.54
N GLU A 58 45.34 30.91 -5.84
CA GLU A 58 44.84 32.02 -5.01
C GLU A 58 43.31 32.01 -4.90
N LEU A 59 42.62 31.83 -6.03
CA LEU A 59 41.15 31.78 -6.06
C LEU A 59 40.61 30.50 -5.42
N ALA A 60 41.31 29.37 -5.56
CA ALA A 60 40.95 28.11 -4.93
C ALA A 60 41.12 28.18 -3.40
N GLU A 61 42.21 28.78 -2.93
CA GLU A 61 42.47 29.07 -1.51
C GLU A 61 41.35 29.91 -0.90
N ALA A 62 40.97 31.01 -1.55
CA ALA A 62 39.87 31.85 -1.06
C ALA A 62 38.53 31.10 -0.98
N LEU A 63 38.24 30.22 -1.95
CA LEU A 63 37.00 29.44 -1.97
C LEU A 63 36.97 28.34 -0.89
N ILE A 64 38.08 27.63 -0.70
CA ILE A 64 38.15 26.54 0.27
C ILE A 64 38.18 27.08 1.71
N GLN A 65 38.83 28.22 1.94
CA GLN A 65 38.80 28.93 3.22
C GLN A 65 37.38 29.38 3.57
N ARG A 66 36.66 29.98 2.60
CA ARG A 66 35.24 30.34 2.77
C ARG A 66 34.38 29.13 3.14
N THR A 67 34.66 27.96 2.57
CA THR A 67 33.94 26.73 2.96
C THR A 67 34.30 26.30 4.37
N GLY A 68 35.56 26.41 4.78
CA GLY A 68 35.97 26.10 6.16
C GLY A 68 35.32 27.02 7.19
N GLU A 69 35.15 28.30 6.88
CA GLU A 69 34.38 29.26 7.69
C GLU A 69 32.90 28.90 7.74
N TRP A 70 32.29 28.68 6.57
CA TRP A 70 30.89 28.26 6.48
C TRP A 70 30.62 26.97 7.27
N ARG A 71 31.52 25.97 7.22
CA ARG A 71 31.37 24.73 8.02
C ARG A 71 31.31 25.00 9.52
N LYS A 72 32.06 26.00 10.01
CA LYS A 72 32.02 26.40 11.43
C LYS A 72 30.68 27.07 11.75
N ASP A 73 30.29 28.07 10.96
CA ASP A 73 29.09 28.87 11.20
C ASP A 73 27.80 28.06 11.04
N PHE A 74 27.80 27.12 10.07
CA PHE A 74 26.68 26.24 9.79
C PHE A 74 26.46 25.16 10.87
N GLY A 75 27.48 24.88 11.69
CA GLY A 75 27.47 23.74 12.61
C GLY A 75 27.62 22.41 11.88
N PHE A 76 28.48 22.34 10.86
CA PHE A 76 28.67 21.15 10.01
C PHE A 76 28.92 19.85 10.79
N ALA A 77 29.63 19.93 11.92
CA ALA A 77 29.86 18.76 12.78
C ALA A 77 28.56 18.16 13.34
N ASP A 78 27.51 18.96 13.49
CA ASP A 78 26.22 18.50 14.01
C ASP A 78 25.44 17.67 12.99
N VAL A 79 25.78 17.75 11.70
CA VAL A 79 25.18 16.92 10.63
C VAL A 79 25.43 15.42 10.88
N PHE A 80 26.53 15.09 11.54
CA PHE A 80 26.94 13.71 11.83
C PHE A 80 26.58 13.26 13.27
N LYS A 81 25.93 14.13 14.06
CA LYS A 81 25.47 13.81 15.41
C LYS A 81 24.13 13.05 15.38
N PRO A 82 23.64 12.53 16.53
CA PRO A 82 22.34 11.87 16.59
C PRO A 82 21.21 12.73 16.01
N ILE A 83 20.25 12.06 15.38
CA ILE A 83 19.13 12.67 14.66
C ILE A 83 18.35 13.62 15.57
N THR A 84 18.11 14.84 15.08
CA THR A 84 17.25 15.82 15.74
C THR A 84 15.82 15.74 15.22
N GLU A 85 14.84 16.18 16.01
CA GLU A 85 13.44 16.23 15.61
C GLU A 85 13.21 17.10 14.35
N GLU A 86 13.96 18.19 14.22
CA GLU A 86 13.95 19.07 13.05
C GLU A 86 14.37 18.34 11.78
N LEU A 87 15.49 17.59 11.84
CA LEU A 87 15.97 16.78 10.71
C LEU A 87 14.99 15.66 10.36
N GLU A 88 14.42 15.02 11.38
CA GLU A 88 13.41 13.97 11.19
C GLU A 88 12.16 14.52 10.48
N ARG A 89 11.71 15.73 10.86
CA ARG A 89 10.58 16.41 10.21
C ARG A 89 10.84 16.68 8.74
N GLU A 90 12.02 17.17 8.38
CA GLU A 90 12.40 17.40 6.98
C GLU A 90 12.50 16.09 6.20
N CYS A 91 13.04 15.04 6.82
CA CYS A 91 13.14 13.72 6.21
C CYS A 91 11.77 13.07 5.94
N ARG A 92 10.80 13.26 6.84
CA ARG A 92 9.42 12.78 6.65
C ARG A 92 8.73 13.38 5.41
N LEU A 93 9.18 14.54 4.92
CA LEU A 93 8.65 15.13 3.70
C LEU A 93 9.05 14.33 2.44
N ALA A 94 10.08 13.47 2.53
CA ALA A 94 10.58 12.63 1.44
C ALA A 94 10.96 13.44 0.18
N ASN A 95 11.45 14.66 0.37
CA ASN A 95 11.82 15.53 -0.75
C ASN A 95 13.23 15.26 -1.26
N ILE A 96 14.17 14.89 -0.39
CA ILE A 96 15.58 14.64 -0.75
C ILE A 96 16.03 13.36 -0.07
N TYR A 97 16.62 12.42 -0.80
CA TYR A 97 17.21 11.22 -0.20
C TYR A 97 18.15 10.52 -1.17
N VAL A 98 18.98 9.62 -0.65
CA VAL A 98 19.94 8.83 -1.44
C VAL A 98 19.40 7.42 -1.61
N ARG A 99 19.26 6.98 -2.86
CA ARG A 99 18.76 5.64 -3.20
C ARG A 99 19.41 5.13 -4.47
N GLY A 100 19.91 3.90 -4.43
CA GLY A 100 20.49 3.21 -5.57
C GLY A 100 21.73 3.89 -6.16
N TYR A 101 22.19 3.29 -7.25
CA TYR A 101 23.38 3.72 -7.98
C TYR A 101 23.09 3.71 -9.47
N ASP A 102 23.77 4.59 -10.21
CA ASP A 102 23.79 4.49 -11.66
C ASP A 102 24.74 3.36 -12.12
N LYS A 103 24.75 3.06 -13.41
CA LYS A 103 25.60 2.03 -14.02
C LYS A 103 27.10 2.28 -13.88
N LYS A 104 27.51 3.48 -13.45
CA LYS A 104 28.90 3.84 -13.16
C LYS A 104 29.22 3.75 -11.66
N GLY A 105 28.31 3.26 -10.83
CA GLY A 105 28.48 3.17 -9.37
C GLY A 105 28.36 4.51 -8.65
N ARG A 106 27.81 5.54 -9.30
CA ARG A 106 27.55 6.86 -8.68
C ARG A 106 26.24 6.78 -7.90
N PRO A 107 26.20 7.18 -6.61
CA PRO A 107 24.96 7.20 -5.86
C PRO A 107 24.00 8.23 -6.46
N ALA A 108 22.70 7.89 -6.46
CA ALA A 108 21.66 8.81 -6.92
C ALA A 108 21.03 9.55 -5.74
N LEU A 109 21.11 10.87 -5.81
CA LEU A 109 20.42 11.81 -4.93
C LEU A 109 19.09 12.18 -5.60
N TYR A 110 17.99 11.73 -5.02
CA TYR A 110 16.63 12.06 -5.46
C TYR A 110 16.24 13.43 -4.90
N PHE A 111 15.60 14.26 -5.71
CA PHE A 111 15.01 15.53 -5.31
C PHE A 111 13.59 15.67 -5.91
N LYS A 112 12.58 15.74 -5.05
CA LYS A 112 11.16 15.73 -5.43
C LYS A 112 10.43 16.93 -4.83
N PRO A 113 10.60 18.15 -5.38
CA PRO A 113 10.03 19.36 -4.82
C PRO A 113 8.49 19.43 -4.85
N GLY A 114 7.81 18.62 -5.66
CA GLY A 114 6.35 18.65 -5.80
C GLY A 114 5.55 17.87 -4.75
N GLY A 115 6.22 17.32 -3.73
CA GLY A 115 5.59 16.65 -2.58
C GLY A 115 4.90 17.63 -1.61
N GLN A 116 5.13 17.46 -0.30
CA GLN A 116 4.55 18.32 0.75
C GLN A 116 5.22 19.71 0.86
N GLY A 117 5.99 20.12 -0.16
CA GLY A 117 6.83 21.31 -0.16
C GLY A 117 8.19 21.07 0.48
N PHE A 118 9.22 21.82 0.06
CA PHE A 118 10.57 21.79 0.64
C PHE A 118 10.75 22.97 1.60
N ASN A 119 11.21 22.72 2.82
CA ASN A 119 11.58 23.80 3.72
C ASN A 119 12.93 24.38 3.31
N ALA A 120 12.97 25.67 3.04
CA ALA A 120 14.20 26.34 2.65
C ALA A 120 14.88 27.10 3.78
N GLU A 121 14.31 27.02 4.98
CA GLU A 121 14.94 27.54 6.17
C GLU A 121 16.11 26.65 6.60
N HIS A 122 16.78 27.05 7.66
CA HIS A 122 17.97 26.38 8.19
C HIS A 122 17.82 24.85 8.32
N ALA A 123 16.64 24.39 8.74
CA ALA A 123 16.27 22.97 8.83
C ALA A 123 16.50 22.20 7.52
N GLY A 124 15.92 22.69 6.42
CA GLY A 124 15.97 21.98 5.14
C GLY A 124 17.31 22.14 4.44
N VAL A 125 18.03 23.24 4.67
CA VAL A 125 19.43 23.34 4.24
C VAL A 125 20.30 22.33 5.00
N LYS A 126 20.11 22.16 6.31
CA LYS A 126 20.75 21.08 7.10
C LYS A 126 20.40 19.70 6.57
N TYR A 127 19.15 19.46 6.20
CA TYR A 127 18.74 18.18 5.63
C TYR A 127 19.34 17.94 4.24
N LEU A 128 19.42 18.96 3.37
CA LEU A 128 20.12 18.88 2.09
C LEU A 128 21.60 18.49 2.33
N VAL A 129 22.28 19.19 3.22
CA VAL A 129 23.69 18.91 3.55
C VAL A 129 23.85 17.50 4.09
N TYR A 130 22.96 17.04 4.96
CA TYR A 130 22.92 15.67 5.45
C TYR A 130 22.84 14.65 4.29
N CYS A 131 21.92 14.84 3.35
CA CYS A 131 21.78 13.95 2.19
C CYS A 131 22.98 14.00 1.24
N VAL A 132 23.60 15.18 1.05
CA VAL A 132 24.80 15.33 0.20
C VAL A 132 26.00 14.64 0.84
N GLU A 133 26.25 14.84 2.13
CA GLU A 133 27.32 14.16 2.86
C GLU A 133 27.11 12.64 2.86
N ARG A 134 25.85 12.19 2.93
CA ARG A 134 25.51 10.78 2.79
C ARG A 134 25.81 10.24 1.40
N ALA A 135 25.47 10.98 0.34
CA ALA A 135 25.81 10.61 -1.03
C ALA A 135 27.33 10.53 -1.22
N ILE A 136 28.09 11.47 -0.65
CA ILE A 136 29.56 11.46 -0.65
C ILE A 136 30.08 10.19 0.04
N ALA A 137 29.57 9.83 1.21
CA ALA A 137 29.98 8.61 1.90
C ALA A 137 29.65 7.33 1.09
N CYS A 138 28.50 7.28 0.41
CA CYS A 138 28.15 6.15 -0.48
C CYS A 138 29.11 6.07 -1.67
N LEU A 139 29.49 7.22 -2.22
CA LEU A 139 30.44 7.30 -3.33
C LEU A 139 31.84 6.82 -2.92
N GLU A 140 32.33 7.24 -1.75
CA GLU A 140 33.62 6.76 -1.23
C GLU A 140 33.60 5.25 -0.95
N LYS A 141 32.46 4.71 -0.49
CA LYS A 141 32.27 3.26 -0.34
C LYS A 141 32.34 2.54 -1.70
N GLN A 142 31.63 3.02 -2.72
CA GLN A 142 31.67 2.42 -4.07
C GLN A 142 33.07 2.49 -4.70
N ALA A 143 33.82 3.58 -4.44
CA ALA A 143 35.21 3.70 -4.85
C ALA A 143 36.10 2.64 -4.19
N LYS A 144 35.98 2.43 -2.86
CA LYS A 144 36.73 1.41 -2.13
C LYS A 144 36.40 -0.02 -2.55
N LEU A 145 35.15 -0.28 -2.94
CA LEU A 145 34.71 -1.58 -3.46
C LEU A 145 35.11 -1.81 -4.92
N GLY A 146 35.67 -0.81 -5.61
CA GLY A 146 36.03 -0.91 -7.03
C GLY A 146 34.83 -0.90 -7.98
N HIS A 147 33.64 -0.50 -7.49
CA HIS A 147 32.41 -0.43 -8.28
C HIS A 147 32.24 0.92 -8.99
N LEU A 148 32.93 1.96 -8.53
CA LEU A 148 32.89 3.28 -9.14
C LEU A 148 33.71 3.31 -10.44
N VAL A 149 33.03 3.49 -11.58
CA VAL A 149 33.66 3.61 -12.89
C VAL A 149 34.09 5.05 -13.14
N LEU A 150 35.40 5.27 -13.23
CA LEU A 150 36.01 6.57 -13.44
C LEU A 150 36.34 6.79 -14.90
N HIS A 151 36.23 8.03 -15.37
CA HIS A 151 36.59 8.34 -16.75
C HIS A 151 38.13 8.32 -16.89
N PRO A 152 38.70 7.73 -17.95
CA PRO A 152 40.17 7.68 -18.13
C PRO A 152 40.82 9.07 -18.12
N GLU A 153 40.13 10.08 -18.66
CA GLU A 153 40.61 11.47 -18.65
C GLU A 153 40.31 12.23 -17.35
N ASP A 154 39.50 11.64 -16.45
CA ASP A 154 39.24 12.19 -15.12
C ASP A 154 39.24 11.09 -14.02
N PRO A 155 40.42 10.48 -13.75
CA PRO A 155 40.56 9.31 -12.89
C PRO A 155 40.45 9.62 -11.39
N VAL A 156 40.22 10.89 -11.03
CA VAL A 156 40.04 11.33 -9.65
C VAL A 156 38.65 11.93 -9.39
N ALA A 157 37.78 11.98 -10.42
CA ALA A 157 36.43 12.48 -10.25
C ALA A 157 35.62 11.63 -9.26
N ARG A 158 35.09 12.30 -8.24
CA ARG A 158 34.15 11.72 -7.27
C ARG A 158 32.86 12.52 -7.35
N LYS A 159 31.92 12.02 -8.18
CA LYS A 159 30.67 12.71 -8.53
C LYS A 159 29.44 11.84 -8.27
N PHE A 160 28.36 12.43 -7.75
CA PHE A 160 27.04 11.77 -7.62
C PHE A 160 26.12 12.17 -8.79
N VAL A 161 24.97 11.49 -8.88
CA VAL A 161 23.89 11.81 -9.85
C VAL A 161 22.74 12.49 -9.13
N LEU A 162 22.17 13.54 -9.72
CA LEU A 162 20.98 14.21 -9.21
C LEU A 162 19.77 13.82 -10.07
N LEU A 163 18.72 13.28 -9.45
CA LEU A 163 17.46 12.93 -10.11
C LEU A 163 16.37 13.87 -9.59
N VAL A 164 15.82 14.73 -10.45
CA VAL A 164 14.84 15.75 -10.07
C VAL A 164 13.49 15.47 -10.70
N ASP A 165 12.45 15.31 -9.87
CA ASP A 165 11.07 15.09 -10.31
C ASP A 165 10.18 16.28 -9.91
N PHE A 166 9.67 17.01 -10.92
CA PHE A 166 8.78 18.16 -10.71
C PHE A 166 7.30 17.79 -10.68
N GLN A 167 6.95 16.51 -10.68
CA GLN A 167 5.56 16.10 -10.54
C GLN A 167 4.96 16.67 -9.25
N GLY A 168 3.83 17.36 -9.37
CA GLY A 168 3.14 18.02 -8.23
C GLY A 168 3.55 19.47 -7.99
N VAL A 169 4.55 20.00 -8.70
CA VAL A 169 4.90 21.43 -8.63
C VAL A 169 3.85 22.25 -9.41
N SER A 170 3.10 23.09 -8.68
CA SER A 170 2.09 24.02 -9.19
C SER A 170 2.57 25.46 -9.07
N THR A 171 1.92 26.43 -9.75
CA THR A 171 2.30 27.86 -9.66
C THR A 171 2.22 28.44 -8.24
N GLY A 172 1.42 27.86 -7.34
CA GLY A 172 1.37 28.24 -5.91
C GLY A 172 2.36 27.49 -5.02
N SER A 173 3.03 26.46 -5.54
CA SER A 173 4.04 25.64 -4.84
C SER A 173 5.41 25.67 -5.51
N LEU A 174 5.63 26.61 -6.44
CA LEU A 174 6.96 26.90 -6.96
C LEU A 174 7.85 27.29 -5.78
N LEU A 175 8.95 26.55 -5.61
CA LEU A 175 10.05 26.99 -4.75
C LEU A 175 10.35 28.44 -5.12
N PRO A 176 10.24 29.39 -4.18
CA PRO A 176 10.61 30.77 -4.46
C PRO A 176 12.00 30.81 -5.11
N LEU A 177 12.16 31.59 -6.18
CA LEU A 177 13.41 31.63 -6.95
C LEU A 177 14.64 31.95 -6.07
N THR A 178 14.42 32.67 -4.98
CA THR A 178 15.42 32.97 -3.94
C THR A 178 15.91 31.71 -3.24
N ILE A 179 15.01 30.80 -2.89
CA ILE A 179 15.32 29.53 -2.22
C ILE A 179 16.09 28.61 -3.15
N ALA A 180 15.62 28.44 -4.39
CA ALA A 180 16.33 27.62 -5.37
C ALA A 180 17.74 28.14 -5.62
N ARG A 181 17.91 29.47 -5.63
CA ARG A 181 19.20 30.14 -5.73
C ARG A 181 20.08 29.87 -4.50
N ASP A 182 19.55 29.94 -3.28
CA ASP A 182 20.32 29.72 -2.05
C ASP A 182 20.83 28.27 -1.97
N LEU A 183 20.02 27.28 -2.34
CA LEU A 183 20.45 25.88 -2.40
C LEU A 183 21.52 25.65 -3.48
N LEU A 184 21.32 26.22 -4.68
CA LEU A 184 22.33 26.17 -5.74
C LEU A 184 23.64 26.83 -5.29
N GLN A 185 23.55 27.93 -4.54
CA GLN A 185 24.71 28.62 -4.02
C GLN A 185 25.47 27.77 -3.00
N VAL A 186 24.80 27.09 -2.07
CA VAL A 186 25.45 26.11 -1.16
C VAL A 186 26.19 25.04 -1.96
N MET A 187 25.56 24.48 -3.00
CA MET A 187 26.18 23.45 -3.84
C MET A 187 27.40 23.98 -4.62
N GLN A 188 27.34 25.19 -5.15
CA GLN A 188 28.44 25.80 -5.90
C GLN A 188 29.61 26.24 -5.03
N ASP A 189 29.33 26.89 -3.91
CA ASP A 189 30.34 27.50 -3.05
C ASP A 189 31.01 26.48 -2.12
N HIS A 190 30.28 25.43 -1.72
CA HIS A 190 30.73 24.49 -0.68
C HIS A 190 30.84 23.03 -1.14
N TYR A 191 30.26 22.69 -2.30
CA TYR A 191 30.35 21.34 -2.90
C TYR A 191 30.83 21.36 -4.36
N PRO A 192 31.93 22.10 -4.68
CA PRO A 192 32.40 22.20 -6.05
C PRO A 192 32.77 20.82 -6.64
N GLU A 193 32.55 20.67 -7.95
CA GLU A 193 32.92 19.47 -8.71
C GLU A 193 32.30 18.14 -8.21
N ARG A 194 31.18 18.19 -7.46
CA ARG A 194 30.46 16.99 -6.98
C ARG A 194 29.36 16.46 -7.91
N LEU A 195 28.84 17.28 -8.83
CA LEU A 195 27.77 16.88 -9.75
C LEU A 195 28.33 16.20 -11.01
N GLY A 196 27.86 14.99 -11.29
CA GLY A 196 28.17 14.24 -12.50
C GLY A 196 27.17 14.47 -13.63
N VAL A 197 25.91 14.14 -13.39
CA VAL A 197 24.77 14.41 -14.28
C VAL A 197 23.57 14.78 -13.42
N ALA A 198 22.72 15.69 -13.91
CA ALA A 198 21.43 15.98 -13.33
C ALA A 198 20.33 15.67 -14.34
N ILE A 199 19.37 14.82 -13.98
CA ILE A 199 18.28 14.40 -14.85
C ILE A 199 16.97 14.95 -14.30
N PHE A 200 16.22 15.67 -15.13
CA PHE A 200 15.00 16.37 -14.76
C PHE A 200 13.81 15.74 -15.50
N VAL A 201 12.80 15.28 -14.76
CA VAL A 201 11.56 14.69 -15.29
C VAL A 201 10.34 15.49 -14.86
N ASN A 202 9.22 15.31 -15.58
CA ASN A 202 7.94 15.99 -15.30
C ASN A 202 8.06 17.52 -15.21
N THR A 203 8.99 18.11 -15.95
CA THR A 203 9.31 19.53 -15.87
C THR A 203 8.15 20.37 -16.44
N PRO A 204 7.59 21.32 -15.66
CA PRO A 204 6.60 22.25 -16.18
C PRO A 204 7.17 23.06 -17.35
N TRP A 205 6.38 23.27 -18.40
CA TRP A 205 6.77 24.06 -19.57
C TRP A 205 7.27 25.49 -19.21
N LEU A 206 6.83 26.02 -18.06
CA LEU A 206 7.25 27.32 -17.53
C LEU A 206 8.72 27.35 -17.07
N LEU A 207 9.34 26.20 -16.73
CA LEU A 207 10.74 26.13 -16.27
C LEU A 207 11.76 26.35 -17.39
N HIS A 208 11.38 26.35 -18.66
CA HIS A 208 12.25 26.84 -19.73
C HIS A 208 12.70 28.29 -19.48
N GLY A 209 11.86 29.11 -18.84
CA GLY A 209 12.23 30.46 -18.39
C GLY A 209 13.19 30.47 -17.19
N PHE A 210 13.03 29.52 -16.26
CA PHE A 210 13.96 29.34 -15.13
C PHE A 210 15.35 28.93 -15.60
N PHE A 211 15.47 27.97 -16.54
CA PHE A 211 16.78 27.54 -17.04
C PHE A 211 17.49 28.59 -17.89
N ASN A 212 16.74 29.39 -18.67
CA ASN A 212 17.31 30.57 -19.34
C ASN A 212 17.79 31.66 -18.36
N ALA A 213 17.20 31.72 -17.16
CA ALA A 213 17.67 32.61 -16.09
C ALA A 213 18.85 32.00 -15.30
N ALA A 214 18.80 30.70 -15.01
CA ALA A 214 19.84 29.96 -14.29
C ALA A 214 21.13 29.79 -15.11
N SER A 215 21.05 29.75 -16.44
CA SER A 215 22.23 29.74 -17.33
C SER A 215 23.08 31.02 -17.24
N ASN A 216 22.54 32.12 -16.69
CA ASN A 216 23.33 33.32 -16.38
C ASN A 216 24.12 33.19 -15.06
N PHE A 217 23.79 32.22 -14.21
CA PHE A 217 24.41 31.98 -12.89
C PHE A 217 25.21 30.67 -12.82
N LEU A 218 24.91 29.70 -13.68
CA LEU A 218 25.63 28.44 -13.81
C LEU A 218 26.64 28.56 -14.95
N ASP A 219 27.86 28.08 -14.74
CA ASP A 219 28.84 28.01 -15.82
C ASP A 219 28.39 27.02 -16.93
N PRO A 220 28.83 27.21 -18.19
CA PRO A 220 28.40 26.37 -19.31
C PRO A 220 28.68 24.87 -19.10
N VAL A 221 29.73 24.51 -18.36
CA VAL A 221 30.08 23.10 -18.08
C VAL A 221 29.06 22.47 -17.12
N THR A 222 28.56 23.23 -16.15
CA THR A 222 27.48 22.77 -15.28
C THR A 222 26.17 22.60 -16.03
N VAL A 223 25.80 23.54 -16.92
CA VAL A 223 24.58 23.43 -17.74
C VAL A 223 24.65 22.22 -18.68
N ALA A 224 25.82 21.90 -19.24
CA ALA A 224 26.01 20.73 -20.10
C ALA A 224 25.78 19.39 -19.37
N LYS A 225 25.75 19.37 -18.03
CA LYS A 225 25.45 18.16 -17.24
C LYS A 225 23.94 17.95 -17.04
N PHE A 226 23.09 18.88 -17.47
CA PHE A 226 21.65 18.82 -17.26
C PHE A 226 20.97 18.09 -18.43
N THR A 227 20.17 17.08 -18.10
CA THR A 227 19.40 16.29 -19.06
C THR A 227 17.92 16.44 -18.74
N PHE A 228 17.16 17.00 -19.67
CA PHE A 228 15.71 17.14 -19.55
C PHE A 228 15.02 16.02 -20.28
N VAL A 229 14.21 15.24 -19.56
CA VAL A 229 13.41 14.17 -20.15
C VAL A 229 11.97 14.63 -20.21
N SER A 230 11.52 15.01 -21.40
CA SER A 230 10.13 15.38 -21.71
C SER A 230 9.24 14.17 -22.00
N ALA A 231 9.85 13.00 -22.20
CA ALA A 231 9.17 11.75 -22.47
C ALA A 231 8.46 11.17 -21.24
N THR A 232 7.39 10.41 -21.47
CA THR A 232 6.65 9.68 -20.43
C THR A 232 6.53 8.21 -20.81
N GLY A 233 6.26 7.35 -19.82
CA GLY A 233 6.05 5.91 -20.06
C GLY A 233 7.31 5.21 -20.58
N GLU A 234 7.15 4.36 -21.60
CA GLU A 234 8.24 3.52 -22.14
C GLU A 234 9.45 4.33 -22.62
N GLU A 235 9.22 5.53 -23.15
CA GLU A 235 10.30 6.37 -23.67
C GLU A 235 11.13 7.00 -22.54
N LEU A 236 10.50 7.33 -21.40
CA LEU A 236 11.24 7.70 -20.18
C LEU A 236 12.09 6.53 -19.69
N SER A 237 11.51 5.32 -19.62
CA SER A 237 12.25 4.11 -19.24
C SER A 237 13.43 3.85 -20.17
N ARG A 238 13.28 4.07 -21.48
CA ARG A 238 14.35 3.91 -22.47
C ARG A 238 15.53 4.85 -22.20
N VAL A 239 15.26 6.14 -21.99
CA VAL A 239 16.28 7.15 -21.69
C VAL A 239 16.96 6.85 -20.35
N MET A 240 16.19 6.50 -19.33
CA MET A 240 16.74 6.20 -18.00
C MET A 240 17.55 4.92 -17.97
N ALA A 241 17.22 3.93 -18.81
CA ALA A 241 17.99 2.69 -18.96
C ALA A 241 19.42 2.91 -19.49
N GLU A 242 19.73 4.06 -20.11
CA GLU A 242 21.10 4.41 -20.49
C GLU A 242 21.99 4.66 -19.27
N HIS A 243 21.40 5.10 -18.17
CA HIS A 243 22.10 5.49 -16.95
C HIS A 243 21.90 4.52 -15.78
N PHE A 244 20.76 3.86 -15.69
CA PHE A 244 20.35 3.08 -14.51
C PHE A 244 19.89 1.67 -14.89
N GLU A 245 20.03 0.74 -13.95
CA GLU A 245 19.25 -0.49 -13.96
C GLU A 245 17.82 -0.17 -13.54
N LEU A 246 16.85 -0.42 -14.42
CA LEU A 246 15.45 -0.03 -14.19
C LEU A 246 14.85 -0.71 -12.95
N SER A 247 15.34 -1.90 -12.59
CA SER A 247 14.91 -2.63 -11.39
C SER A 247 15.35 -1.98 -10.07
N ALA A 248 16.29 -1.04 -10.10
CA ALA A 248 16.78 -0.29 -8.93
C ALA A 248 16.42 1.21 -8.99
N LEU A 249 15.55 1.58 -9.93
CA LEU A 249 15.13 2.96 -10.18
C LEU A 249 13.64 3.11 -9.87
N GLU A 250 13.27 4.24 -9.30
CA GLU A 250 11.87 4.47 -8.92
C GLU A 250 10.94 4.67 -10.13
N PRO A 251 9.64 4.31 -10.02
CA PRO A 251 8.65 4.48 -11.08
C PRO A 251 8.50 5.90 -11.62
N SER A 252 8.73 6.95 -10.79
CA SER A 252 8.67 8.34 -11.26
C SER A 252 9.76 8.67 -12.29
N PHE A 253 10.81 7.86 -12.34
CA PHE A 253 11.90 7.91 -13.32
C PHE A 253 11.84 6.71 -14.28
N GLY A 254 10.69 6.06 -14.45
CA GLY A 254 10.51 4.98 -15.42
C GLY A 254 11.12 3.62 -15.02
N GLY A 255 11.53 3.46 -13.76
CA GLY A 255 11.97 2.16 -13.24
C GLY A 255 10.84 1.33 -12.61
N SER A 256 11.19 0.20 -12.00
CA SER A 256 10.26 -0.74 -11.37
C SER A 256 10.47 -0.91 -9.87
N ASP A 257 11.44 -0.23 -9.27
CA ASP A 257 11.67 -0.26 -7.82
C ASP A 257 10.65 0.63 -7.10
N ASP A 258 9.52 0.05 -6.76
CA ASP A 258 8.42 0.77 -6.16
C ASP A 258 8.39 0.72 -4.63
N GLU A 259 9.45 0.21 -3.99
CA GLU A 259 9.56 0.23 -2.53
C GLU A 259 9.48 1.68 -2.02
N PRO A 260 8.58 2.01 -1.09
CA PRO A 260 8.39 3.39 -0.68
C PRO A 260 9.52 3.88 0.24
N PHE A 261 9.89 5.15 0.09
CA PHE A 261 10.84 5.78 1.00
C PHE A 261 10.29 5.85 2.43
N CYS A 262 11.09 5.41 3.40
CA CYS A 262 10.76 5.47 4.83
C CYS A 262 11.84 6.28 5.57
N SER A 263 11.46 7.45 6.09
CA SER A 263 12.37 8.35 6.79
C SER A 263 13.00 7.71 8.03
N HIS A 264 12.27 6.88 8.76
CA HIS A 264 12.79 6.21 9.95
C HIS A 264 13.87 5.20 9.59
N VAL A 265 13.62 4.31 8.62
CA VAL A 265 14.65 3.38 8.11
C VAL A 265 15.86 4.18 7.62
N PHE A 266 15.60 5.24 6.84
CA PHE A 266 16.66 6.07 6.29
C PHE A 266 17.52 6.71 7.38
N LEU A 267 16.94 7.25 8.45
CA LEU A 267 17.71 7.94 9.50
C LEU A 267 18.27 7.02 10.58
N ASN A 268 17.64 5.86 10.84
CA ASN A 268 17.87 5.08 12.06
C ASN A 268 18.43 3.68 11.83
N THR A 269 18.64 3.21 10.58
CA THR A 269 19.21 1.89 10.32
C THR A 269 20.69 1.98 9.90
N PRO A 270 21.65 1.84 10.84
CA PRO A 270 23.08 1.92 10.54
C PRO A 270 23.68 0.58 10.10
N ALA A 271 24.88 0.64 9.50
CA ALA A 271 25.79 -0.50 9.40
C ALA A 271 26.98 -0.23 10.33
N GLY A 272 27.07 -0.97 11.43
CA GLY A 272 28.02 -0.66 12.48
C GLY A 272 27.61 0.59 13.25
N GLN A 273 28.42 1.66 13.20
CA GLN A 273 28.22 2.88 14.01
C GLN A 273 27.63 4.07 13.23
N THR A 274 27.37 3.94 11.93
CA THR A 274 26.92 5.08 11.11
C THR A 274 25.96 4.65 10.00
N VAL A 275 25.11 5.59 9.61
CA VAL A 275 24.22 5.51 8.45
C VAL A 275 24.87 6.08 7.18
N PHE A 276 25.93 6.87 7.32
CA PHE A 276 26.68 7.44 6.21
C PHE A 276 27.41 6.32 5.45
N GLY A 277 27.23 6.28 4.13
CA GLY A 277 27.74 5.20 3.28
C GLY A 277 26.73 4.11 2.98
N LEU A 278 25.50 4.23 3.50
CA LEU A 278 24.37 3.39 3.10
C LEU A 278 23.36 4.21 2.30
N GLU A 279 22.99 3.70 1.13
CA GLU A 279 21.79 4.17 0.44
C GLU A 279 20.54 3.46 0.97
N PHE A 280 19.36 3.98 0.64
CA PHE A 280 18.10 3.52 1.23
C PHE A 280 17.82 2.02 1.08
N SER A 281 18.14 1.41 -0.06
CA SER A 281 17.87 0.00 -0.34
C SER A 281 18.75 -0.92 0.51
N GLU A 282 20.04 -0.58 0.67
CA GLU A 282 20.95 -1.23 1.62
C GLU A 282 20.44 -1.15 3.06
N GLN A 283 19.87 -0.01 3.47
CA GLN A 283 19.30 0.11 4.82
C GLN A 283 18.06 -0.75 5.01
N LEU A 284 17.20 -0.84 4.00
CA LEU A 284 16.03 -1.71 4.06
C LEU A 284 16.42 -3.18 4.28
N GLN A 285 17.52 -3.63 3.67
CA GLN A 285 18.03 -4.99 3.85
C GLN A 285 18.61 -5.23 5.25
N LEU A 286 19.13 -4.18 5.90
CA LEU A 286 19.69 -4.24 7.25
C LEU A 286 18.63 -4.07 8.35
N CYS A 287 17.47 -3.50 8.01
CA CYS A 287 16.44 -3.17 8.98
C CYS A 287 15.69 -4.43 9.45
N PRO A 288 15.73 -4.78 10.75
CA PRO A 288 14.90 -5.85 11.29
C PRO A 288 13.42 -5.51 11.10
N GLU A 289 12.60 -6.49 10.73
CA GLU A 289 11.15 -6.30 10.49
C GLU A 289 10.40 -5.64 11.65
N HIS A 290 10.95 -5.72 12.88
CA HIS A 290 10.35 -5.20 14.11
C HIS A 290 10.87 -3.82 14.57
N GLU A 291 11.91 -3.25 13.96
CA GLU A 291 12.52 -1.96 14.38
C GLU A 291 12.18 -0.77 13.47
N CYS A 292 11.33 -1.00 12.46
CA CYS A 292 10.73 0.06 11.64
C CYS A 292 9.78 0.89 12.52
N GLY A 293 10.18 2.08 12.96
CA GLY A 293 9.43 2.97 13.87
C GLY A 293 8.81 4.18 13.14
N GLY A 294 7.70 4.67 13.69
CA GLY A 294 6.87 5.75 13.15
C GLY A 294 5.41 5.33 13.08
N ALA A 295 4.66 5.55 14.17
CA ALA A 295 3.34 4.95 14.44
C ALA A 295 2.27 5.14 13.35
N GLU A 296 2.38 6.12 12.46
CA GLU A 296 1.39 6.35 11.40
C GLU A 296 1.71 5.62 10.09
N TYR A 297 2.96 5.21 9.86
CA TYR A 297 3.40 4.55 8.62
C TYR A 297 3.65 3.04 8.80
N VAL A 298 4.06 2.63 9.99
CA VAL A 298 4.33 1.23 10.35
C VAL A 298 3.07 0.39 10.33
N ASP A 299 1.92 0.98 10.69
CA ASP A 299 0.60 0.34 10.65
C ASP A 299 0.25 -0.25 9.26
N PHE A 300 0.95 0.14 8.20
CA PHE A 300 0.69 -0.40 6.86
C PHE A 300 1.95 -0.85 6.11
N LEU A 301 3.12 -0.90 6.77
CA LEU A 301 4.33 -1.44 6.14
C LEU A 301 4.16 -2.90 5.75
N HIS A 302 3.52 -3.71 6.61
CA HIS A 302 3.17 -5.09 6.26
C HIS A 302 2.17 -5.16 5.11
N VAL A 303 1.29 -4.17 4.94
CA VAL A 303 0.40 -4.09 3.78
C VAL A 303 1.20 -3.93 2.49
N TYR A 304 2.22 -3.06 2.48
CA TYR A 304 3.05 -2.87 1.29
C TYR A 304 3.89 -4.09 0.94
N ARG A 305 4.37 -4.80 1.96
CA ARG A 305 5.16 -6.03 1.80
C ARG A 305 4.31 -7.29 1.56
N HIS A 306 2.99 -7.17 1.71
CA HIS A 306 2.10 -8.30 1.53
C HIS A 306 2.20 -8.85 0.10
N TRP A 307 2.39 -10.16 -0.05
CA TRP A 307 2.65 -10.80 -1.35
C TRP A 307 1.57 -10.50 -2.40
N ARG A 308 0.30 -10.36 -1.99
CA ARG A 308 -0.80 -9.96 -2.89
C ARG A 308 -0.57 -8.57 -3.47
N VAL A 309 -0.06 -7.66 -2.65
CA VAL A 309 0.19 -6.27 -3.02
C VAL A 309 1.38 -6.20 -3.98
N LEU A 310 2.44 -6.96 -3.72
CA LEU A 310 3.60 -7.05 -4.60
C LEU A 310 3.25 -7.58 -6.00
N LYS A 311 2.24 -8.46 -6.12
CA LYS A 311 1.74 -8.98 -7.40
C LYS A 311 0.82 -8.02 -8.17
N LEU A 312 0.40 -6.90 -7.56
CA LEU A 312 -0.48 -5.93 -8.23
C LEU A 312 0.26 -5.12 -9.29
N ALA A 313 -0.50 -4.60 -10.25
CA ALA A 313 0.01 -3.61 -11.20
C ALA A 313 0.46 -2.32 -10.48
N PRO A 314 1.44 -1.57 -11.01
CA PRO A 314 1.94 -0.35 -10.36
C PRO A 314 0.86 0.70 -10.04
N SER A 315 -0.15 0.84 -10.91
CA SER A 315 -1.29 1.74 -10.69
C SER A 315 -2.15 1.33 -9.48
N GLN A 316 -2.36 0.02 -9.30
CA GLN A 316 -3.10 -0.56 -8.18
C GLN A 316 -2.32 -0.44 -6.86
N ARG A 317 -1.00 -0.67 -6.89
CA ARG A 317 -0.12 -0.42 -5.73
C ARG A 317 -0.15 1.04 -5.30
N ARG A 318 -0.17 1.96 -6.27
CA ARG A 318 -0.32 3.41 -6.01
C ARG A 318 -1.67 3.75 -5.38
N ALA A 319 -2.76 3.18 -5.88
CA ALA A 319 -4.09 3.38 -5.31
C ALA A 319 -4.17 2.88 -3.85
N LEU A 320 -3.60 1.70 -3.57
CA LEU A 320 -3.51 1.17 -2.21
C LEU A 320 -2.69 2.08 -1.29
N ARG A 321 -1.53 2.58 -1.74
CA ARG A 321 -0.72 3.55 -0.97
C ARG A 321 -1.48 4.82 -0.65
N GLN A 322 -2.21 5.35 -1.63
CA GLN A 322 -3.01 6.55 -1.42
C GLN A 322 -4.13 6.29 -0.40
N LEU A 323 -4.83 5.14 -0.50
CA LEU A 323 -5.86 4.76 0.47
C LEU A 323 -5.28 4.62 1.87
N VAL A 324 -4.18 3.88 2.02
CA VAL A 324 -3.48 3.71 3.29
C VAL A 324 -3.09 5.05 3.92
N LYS A 325 -2.56 5.98 3.11
CA LYS A 325 -2.16 7.31 3.58
C LYS A 325 -3.36 8.11 4.08
N GLU A 326 -4.47 8.10 3.35
CA GLU A 326 -5.72 8.78 3.75
C GLU A 326 -6.27 8.18 5.05
N LEU A 327 -6.36 6.85 5.12
CA LEU A 327 -6.89 6.14 6.28
C LEU A 327 -6.01 6.28 7.52
N GLY A 328 -4.68 6.27 7.37
CA GLY A 328 -3.75 6.40 8.49
C GLY A 328 -3.88 7.73 9.24
N GLN A 329 -4.28 8.79 8.53
CA GLN A 329 -4.51 10.14 9.07
C GLN A 329 -5.91 10.29 9.68
N GLU A 330 -6.92 9.64 9.09
CA GLU A 330 -8.32 9.91 9.41
C GLU A 330 -8.99 8.88 10.32
N LEU A 331 -8.56 7.62 10.32
CA LEU A 331 -9.18 6.57 11.14
C LEU A 331 -8.68 6.63 12.60
N PRO A 332 -9.59 6.55 13.60
CA PRO A 332 -9.21 6.32 15.00
C PRO A 332 -8.42 5.02 15.18
N GLN A 333 -7.49 4.99 16.15
CA GLN A 333 -6.63 3.82 16.37
C GLN A 333 -7.42 2.51 16.60
N GLU A 334 -8.54 2.58 17.31
CA GLU A 334 -9.44 1.44 17.56
C GLU A 334 -10.02 0.81 16.29
N ASP A 335 -10.17 1.58 15.21
CA ASP A 335 -10.69 1.10 13.94
C ASP A 335 -9.58 0.59 13.02
N LYS A 336 -8.36 1.12 13.17
CA LYS A 336 -7.21 0.75 12.34
C LYS A 336 -6.95 -0.75 12.40
N ASP A 337 -7.00 -1.36 13.59
CA ASP A 337 -6.78 -2.81 13.79
C ASP A 337 -7.62 -3.71 12.87
N PHE A 338 -8.82 -3.27 12.47
CA PHE A 338 -9.66 -4.04 11.54
C PHE A 338 -9.28 -3.84 10.07
N PHE A 339 -8.90 -2.60 9.70
CA PHE A 339 -8.55 -2.21 8.34
C PHE A 339 -7.04 -2.26 8.05
N ILE A 340 -6.26 -2.79 8.99
CA ILE A 340 -4.81 -2.89 8.90
C ILE A 340 -4.36 -4.00 7.94
N ASP A 341 -5.25 -4.91 7.56
CA ASP A 341 -4.94 -6.06 6.72
C ASP A 341 -5.00 -5.73 5.22
N ALA A 342 -3.99 -6.18 4.47
CA ALA A 342 -3.87 -5.94 3.03
C ALA A 342 -5.08 -6.48 2.26
N SER A 343 -5.52 -7.71 2.58
CA SER A 343 -6.68 -8.34 1.92
C SER A 343 -7.96 -7.54 2.16
N THR A 344 -8.11 -6.97 3.35
CA THR A 344 -9.24 -6.10 3.69
C THR A 344 -9.25 -4.83 2.85
N LEU A 345 -8.16 -4.08 2.77
CA LEU A 345 -8.09 -2.87 1.96
C LEU A 345 -8.28 -3.15 0.47
N LEU A 346 -7.72 -4.26 -0.04
CA LEU A 346 -7.91 -4.69 -1.42
C LEU A 346 -9.37 -5.00 -1.76
N ARG A 347 -10.15 -5.57 -0.83
CA ARG A 347 -11.59 -5.79 -1.03
C ARG A 347 -12.34 -4.47 -1.26
N TYR A 348 -12.04 -3.43 -0.47
CA TYR A 348 -12.66 -2.11 -0.63
C TYR A 348 -12.24 -1.43 -1.94
N LEU A 349 -10.95 -1.48 -2.30
CA LEU A 349 -10.48 -0.92 -3.57
C LEU A 349 -11.14 -1.63 -4.76
N ARG A 350 -11.17 -2.97 -4.78
CA ARG A 350 -11.81 -3.71 -5.88
C ARG A 350 -13.30 -3.40 -5.99
N ALA A 351 -14.03 -3.34 -4.88
CA ALA A 351 -15.45 -3.00 -4.87
C ALA A 351 -15.73 -1.59 -5.40
N GLN A 352 -14.80 -0.67 -5.22
CA GLN A 352 -14.91 0.71 -5.70
C GLN A 352 -14.16 0.95 -7.01
N SER A 353 -13.85 -0.10 -7.78
CA SER A 353 -13.14 0.01 -9.06
C SER A 353 -11.82 0.79 -8.96
N TRP A 354 -11.10 0.61 -7.85
CA TRP A 354 -9.85 1.28 -7.50
C TRP A 354 -9.96 2.81 -7.33
N ASP A 355 -11.17 3.34 -7.15
CA ASP A 355 -11.41 4.73 -6.75
C ASP A 355 -11.10 4.90 -5.26
N VAL A 356 -9.99 5.59 -4.98
CA VAL A 356 -9.45 5.71 -3.61
C VAL A 356 -10.39 6.48 -2.69
N ALA A 357 -10.96 7.59 -3.16
CA ALA A 357 -11.87 8.42 -2.35
C ALA A 357 -13.15 7.66 -1.98
N LYS A 358 -13.72 6.90 -2.94
CA LYS A 358 -14.89 6.04 -2.65
C LYS A 358 -14.53 4.89 -1.71
N ALA A 359 -13.36 4.28 -1.88
CA ALA A 359 -12.88 3.22 -0.99
C ALA A 359 -12.70 3.73 0.43
N ALA A 360 -12.06 4.89 0.62
CA ALA A 360 -11.91 5.54 1.92
C ALA A 360 -13.27 5.85 2.57
N ALA A 361 -14.21 6.42 1.81
CA ALA A 361 -15.56 6.69 2.30
C ALA A 361 -16.31 5.39 2.73
N ALA A 362 -16.16 4.30 1.97
CA ALA A 362 -16.76 3.01 2.29
C ALA A 362 -16.13 2.36 3.54
N VAL A 363 -14.81 2.51 3.72
CA VAL A 363 -14.10 2.08 4.93
C VAL A 363 -14.61 2.85 6.15
N HIS A 364 -14.69 4.18 6.08
CA HIS A 364 -15.25 5.02 7.14
C HIS A 364 -16.71 4.73 7.48
N ALA A 365 -17.54 4.46 6.46
CA ALA A 365 -18.92 4.04 6.66
C ALA A 365 -18.98 2.69 7.41
N THR A 366 -18.11 1.76 7.05
CA THR A 366 -18.06 0.45 7.71
C THR A 366 -17.50 0.53 9.12
N ALA A 367 -16.45 1.33 9.37
CA ALA A 367 -15.92 1.58 10.71
C ALA A 367 -17.03 2.04 11.67
N ARG A 368 -17.82 3.05 11.25
CA ARG A 368 -18.98 3.54 12.02
C ARG A 368 -20.04 2.47 12.23
N TRP A 369 -20.43 1.78 11.16
CA TRP A 369 -21.43 0.71 11.24
C TRP A 369 -21.00 -0.41 12.19
N ARG A 370 -19.72 -0.80 12.16
CA ARG A 370 -19.16 -1.84 13.04
C ARG A 370 -19.27 -1.46 14.51
N LYS A 371 -19.00 -0.20 14.89
CA LYS A 371 -19.15 0.25 16.29
C LYS A 371 -20.56 0.07 16.83
N GLU A 372 -21.57 0.22 15.96
CA GLU A 372 -22.98 0.12 16.31
C GLU A 372 -23.49 -1.33 16.29
N HIS A 373 -23.00 -2.17 15.37
CA HIS A 373 -23.60 -3.47 15.05
C HIS A 373 -22.72 -4.68 15.36
N VAL A 374 -21.42 -4.48 15.53
CA VAL A 374 -20.43 -5.55 15.79
C VAL A 374 -19.85 -5.34 17.19
N SER A 375 -20.18 -6.23 18.11
CA SER A 375 -19.66 -6.21 19.49
C SER A 375 -18.63 -7.31 19.71
N GLU A 376 -17.60 -7.04 20.51
CA GLU A 376 -16.64 -8.08 20.92
C GLU A 376 -17.34 -9.25 21.66
N PRO A 377 -16.92 -10.50 21.42
CA PRO A 377 -17.54 -11.67 22.02
C PRO A 377 -17.16 -11.88 23.52
N GLN A 378 -17.76 -11.15 24.46
CA GLN A 378 -17.75 -11.48 25.90
C GLN A 378 -19.06 -12.16 26.39
N GLY A 379 -19.26 -13.50 26.26
CA GLY A 379 -20.46 -14.14 26.86
C GLY A 379 -21.19 -15.42 26.38
N LYS A 380 -22.52 -15.56 26.72
CA LYS A 380 -23.53 -16.65 26.52
C LYS A 380 -24.45 -16.15 25.46
N TRP A 381 -24.56 -16.90 24.39
CA TRP A 381 -25.42 -16.59 23.27
C TRP A 381 -26.83 -16.19 23.73
N GLN A 382 -27.33 -15.07 23.20
CA GLN A 382 -28.75 -14.75 23.33
C GLN A 382 -29.56 -15.92 22.78
N ALA A 383 -30.66 -16.28 23.45
CA ALA A 383 -31.54 -17.36 23.01
C ALA A 383 -31.95 -17.20 21.54
N ALA A 384 -32.13 -15.95 21.10
CA ALA A 384 -32.39 -15.58 19.71
C ALA A 384 -31.31 -16.05 18.73
N LEU A 385 -30.02 -15.81 19.00
CA LEU A 385 -28.92 -16.24 18.12
C LEU A 385 -28.79 -17.77 18.11
N VAL A 386 -28.97 -18.42 19.27
CA VAL A 386 -29.00 -19.88 19.35
C VAL A 386 -30.13 -20.46 18.52
N GLN A 387 -31.32 -19.84 18.59
CA GLN A 387 -32.48 -20.23 17.81
C GLN A 387 -32.22 -20.04 16.31
N GLN A 388 -31.70 -18.88 15.88
CA GLN A 388 -31.34 -18.65 14.46
C GLN A 388 -30.33 -19.67 13.96
N CYS A 389 -29.30 -19.99 14.76
CA CYS A 389 -28.33 -21.02 14.42
C CYS A 389 -28.92 -22.42 14.39
N ALA A 390 -29.85 -22.74 15.30
CA ALA A 390 -30.54 -24.03 15.33
C ALA A 390 -31.44 -24.26 14.10
N LEU A 391 -31.88 -23.19 13.42
CA LEU A 391 -32.58 -23.30 12.13
C LEU A 391 -31.67 -23.83 11.01
N GLY A 392 -30.33 -23.81 11.17
CA GLY A 392 -29.40 -24.36 10.18
C GLY A 392 -29.45 -23.66 8.82
N ARG A 393 -29.86 -22.39 8.80
CA ARG A 393 -30.07 -21.62 7.56
C ARG A 393 -28.81 -21.03 6.97
N LEU A 394 -27.82 -20.71 7.80
CA LEU A 394 -26.60 -20.04 7.36
C LEU A 394 -25.41 -20.53 8.17
N TYR A 395 -24.43 -21.20 7.58
CA TYR A 395 -23.25 -21.67 8.30
C TYR A 395 -22.06 -21.95 7.39
N LEU A 396 -20.86 -21.91 7.98
CA LEU A 396 -19.59 -22.22 7.31
C LEU A 396 -19.24 -23.68 7.51
N ARG A 397 -18.86 -24.38 6.44
CA ARG A 397 -18.39 -25.76 6.52
C ARG A 397 -17.64 -26.20 5.26
N GLY A 398 -16.47 -26.79 5.42
CA GLY A 398 -15.68 -27.31 4.30
C GLY A 398 -15.10 -26.24 3.37
N PHE A 399 -14.44 -26.72 2.32
CA PHE A 399 -13.68 -25.90 1.37
C PHE A 399 -13.87 -26.40 -0.05
N ASP A 400 -13.80 -25.48 -1.02
CA ASP A 400 -13.71 -25.84 -2.43
C ASP A 400 -12.28 -26.24 -2.83
N LYS A 401 -12.07 -26.61 -4.10
CA LYS A 401 -10.75 -27.02 -4.61
C LYS A 401 -9.71 -25.90 -4.64
N GLN A 402 -10.13 -24.63 -4.54
CA GLN A 402 -9.25 -23.47 -4.45
C GLN A 402 -8.97 -23.10 -2.99
N GLY A 403 -9.41 -23.93 -2.03
CA GLY A 403 -9.23 -23.69 -0.61
C GLY A 403 -10.21 -22.66 -0.03
N ARG A 404 -11.17 -22.14 -0.81
CA ARG A 404 -12.11 -21.13 -0.32
C ARG A 404 -13.10 -21.77 0.66
N PRO A 405 -13.33 -21.16 1.85
CA PRO A 405 -14.38 -21.62 2.75
C PRO A 405 -15.75 -21.64 2.08
N ILE A 406 -16.58 -22.64 2.38
CA ILE A 406 -17.94 -22.72 1.84
C ILE A 406 -18.95 -22.20 2.86
N LEU A 407 -19.73 -21.21 2.46
CA LEU A 407 -20.90 -20.70 3.18
C LEU A 407 -22.17 -21.31 2.60
N TYR A 408 -22.91 -22.07 3.41
CA TYR A 408 -24.21 -22.61 3.02
C TYR A 408 -25.32 -21.68 3.47
N ALA A 409 -26.24 -21.35 2.56
CA ALA A 409 -27.51 -20.68 2.84
C ALA A 409 -28.67 -21.60 2.45
N LYS A 410 -29.39 -22.16 3.42
CA LYS A 410 -30.46 -23.14 3.20
C LYS A 410 -31.82 -22.61 3.60
N PHE A 411 -32.77 -22.62 2.66
CA PHE A 411 -34.13 -22.11 2.87
C PHE A 411 -35.15 -23.25 2.98
N HIS A 412 -34.96 -24.16 3.95
CA HIS A 412 -35.83 -25.34 4.13
C HIS A 412 -36.83 -25.20 5.28
N HIS A 413 -36.48 -24.48 6.35
CA HIS A 413 -37.27 -24.38 7.58
C HIS A 413 -38.14 -23.11 7.62
N GLU A 414 -39.32 -23.18 8.26
CA GLU A 414 -40.24 -22.04 8.43
C GLU A 414 -39.56 -20.82 9.08
N ASP A 415 -40.00 -19.62 8.68
CA ASP A 415 -39.48 -18.35 9.21
C ASP A 415 -40.00 -18.07 10.62
N GLY A 416 -39.36 -18.70 11.60
CA GLY A 416 -39.63 -18.49 13.03
C GLY A 416 -38.82 -17.36 13.67
N GLY A 417 -38.08 -16.56 12.89
CA GLY A 417 -37.15 -15.55 13.36
C GLY A 417 -37.68 -14.13 13.24
N GLY A 418 -37.41 -13.28 14.23
CA GLY A 418 -37.56 -11.84 14.06
C GLY A 418 -36.52 -11.28 13.09
N HIS A 419 -36.89 -10.15 12.45
CA HIS A 419 -36.07 -9.46 11.45
C HIS A 419 -34.66 -9.17 11.98
N GLN A 420 -34.56 -8.57 13.17
CA GLN A 420 -33.29 -8.13 13.74
C GLN A 420 -32.40 -9.31 14.16
N GLU A 421 -32.99 -10.35 14.74
CA GLU A 421 -32.29 -11.55 15.19
C GLU A 421 -31.63 -12.27 14.01
N THR A 422 -32.33 -12.31 12.87
CA THR A 422 -31.79 -12.88 11.63
C THR A 422 -30.61 -12.06 11.12
N LEU A 423 -30.72 -10.73 11.11
CA LEU A 423 -29.61 -9.84 10.69
C LEU A 423 -28.39 -9.99 11.60
N ASN A 424 -28.59 -10.05 12.92
CA ASN A 424 -27.52 -10.28 13.88
C ASN A 424 -26.81 -11.63 13.63
N TYR A 425 -27.58 -12.67 13.27
CA TYR A 425 -27.00 -13.96 12.93
C TYR A 425 -26.21 -13.93 11.60
N VAL A 426 -26.69 -13.20 10.59
CA VAL A 426 -25.94 -12.98 9.35
C VAL A 426 -24.59 -12.32 9.65
N ILE A 427 -24.59 -11.23 10.42
CA ILE A 427 -23.36 -10.52 10.84
C ILE A 427 -22.40 -11.48 11.56
N TYR A 428 -22.92 -12.27 12.51
CA TYR A 428 -22.12 -13.27 13.23
C TYR A 428 -21.43 -14.28 12.30
N VAL A 429 -22.15 -14.82 11.31
CA VAL A 429 -21.55 -15.77 10.36
C VAL A 429 -20.53 -15.09 9.45
N MET A 430 -20.77 -13.84 9.05
CA MET A 430 -19.81 -13.07 8.25
C MET A 430 -18.52 -12.74 9.02
N GLU A 431 -18.61 -12.36 10.29
CA GLU A 431 -17.42 -12.15 11.13
C GLU A 431 -16.62 -13.45 11.32
N ARG A 432 -17.31 -14.60 11.46
CA ARG A 432 -16.64 -15.90 11.48
C ARG A 432 -15.93 -16.22 10.17
N LEU A 433 -16.53 -15.85 9.04
CA LEU A 433 -15.94 -16.06 7.73
C LEU A 433 -14.67 -15.22 7.57
N LEU A 434 -14.73 -13.93 7.91
CA LEU A 434 -13.56 -13.05 7.88
C LEU A 434 -12.43 -13.58 8.75
N ALA A 435 -12.73 -14.02 9.98
CA ALA A 435 -11.73 -14.59 10.86
C ALA A 435 -11.10 -15.87 10.29
N LEU A 436 -11.88 -16.70 9.58
CA LEU A 436 -11.37 -17.90 8.92
C LEU A 436 -10.45 -17.55 7.75
N LEU A 437 -10.83 -16.58 6.91
CA LEU A 437 -9.98 -16.11 5.82
C LEU A 437 -8.65 -15.54 6.33
N ARG A 438 -8.68 -14.73 7.40
CA ARG A 438 -7.46 -14.20 8.03
C ARG A 438 -6.53 -15.31 8.51
N ARG A 439 -7.07 -16.32 9.21
CA ARG A 439 -6.26 -17.46 9.66
C ARG A 439 -5.66 -18.24 8.49
N LEU A 440 -6.43 -18.46 7.41
CA LEU A 440 -5.89 -19.15 6.23
C LEU A 440 -4.73 -18.39 5.62
N GLU A 441 -4.80 -17.06 5.59
CA GLU A 441 -3.73 -16.17 5.13
C GLU A 441 -2.48 -16.21 6.02
N GLU A 442 -2.64 -16.42 7.32
CA GLU A 442 -1.52 -16.65 8.25
C GLU A 442 -0.88 -18.04 8.11
N ASP A 443 -1.69 -19.08 7.87
CA ASP A 443 -1.25 -20.49 7.86
C ASP A 443 -0.73 -20.96 6.47
N GLN A 444 -1.03 -20.26 5.36
CA GLN A 444 -0.78 -20.75 3.99
C GLN A 444 -0.23 -19.68 3.04
N ASP A 445 0.82 -20.03 2.29
CA ASP A 445 1.24 -19.29 1.11
C ASP A 445 0.15 -19.36 0.03
N GLU A 446 -0.25 -18.22 -0.54
CA GLU A 446 -1.32 -18.11 -1.55
C GLU A 446 -2.74 -18.49 -1.07
N ALA A 447 -3.08 -18.20 0.18
CA ALA A 447 -4.42 -18.38 0.73
C ALA A 447 -5.55 -17.71 -0.11
N PRO A 448 -6.81 -18.11 0.02
CA PRO A 448 -7.95 -17.40 -0.56
C PRO A 448 -8.30 -16.12 0.23
N ASP A 449 -8.75 -15.07 -0.46
CA ASP A 449 -9.26 -13.82 0.16
C ASP A 449 -10.79 -13.68 0.09
N CYS A 450 -11.48 -14.73 -0.42
CA CYS A 450 -12.92 -14.81 -0.59
C CYS A 450 -13.45 -16.24 -0.32
N ALA A 451 -14.77 -16.35 -0.21
CA ALA A 451 -15.51 -17.57 0.03
C ALA A 451 -16.33 -18.03 -1.18
N THR A 452 -16.72 -19.30 -1.16
CA THR A 452 -17.73 -19.85 -2.07
C THR A 452 -19.07 -19.92 -1.33
N MET A 453 -20.16 -19.48 -1.94
CA MET A 453 -21.50 -19.54 -1.34
C MET A 453 -22.36 -20.56 -2.08
N ILE A 454 -23.09 -21.41 -1.35
CA ILE A 454 -24.09 -22.32 -1.90
C ILE A 454 -25.45 -21.94 -1.32
N VAL A 455 -26.34 -21.47 -2.19
CA VAL A 455 -27.72 -21.11 -1.86
C VAL A 455 -28.63 -22.28 -2.25
N ASP A 456 -29.19 -22.97 -1.27
CA ASP A 456 -30.06 -24.13 -1.47
C ASP A 456 -31.53 -23.77 -1.39
N LEU A 457 -32.20 -23.92 -2.54
CA LEU A 457 -33.63 -23.66 -2.73
C LEU A 457 -34.43 -24.94 -3.01
N SER A 458 -33.84 -26.12 -2.81
CA SER A 458 -34.47 -27.42 -3.12
C SER A 458 -35.81 -27.67 -2.43
N SER A 459 -36.02 -27.09 -1.25
CA SER A 459 -37.29 -27.15 -0.50
C SER A 459 -37.97 -25.79 -0.36
N TYR A 460 -37.62 -24.81 -1.21
CA TYR A 460 -38.15 -23.45 -1.11
C TYR A 460 -39.65 -23.39 -1.44
N ALA A 461 -40.42 -22.83 -0.52
CA ALA A 461 -41.87 -22.67 -0.57
C ALA A 461 -42.29 -21.34 0.08
N SER A 462 -43.56 -20.96 -0.04
CA SER A 462 -44.08 -19.75 0.59
C SER A 462 -43.96 -19.78 2.13
N SER A 463 -44.02 -20.96 2.75
CA SER A 463 -43.95 -21.14 4.22
C SER A 463 -42.55 -20.97 4.81
N ASN A 464 -41.49 -21.12 4.01
CA ASN A 464 -40.10 -20.95 4.44
C ASN A 464 -39.37 -19.79 3.73
N ARG A 465 -40.14 -18.99 2.99
CA ARG A 465 -39.66 -17.74 2.39
C ARG A 465 -39.29 -16.76 3.52
N PRO A 466 -38.05 -16.25 3.54
CA PRO A 466 -37.69 -15.17 4.45
C PRO A 466 -38.53 -13.93 4.18
N GLN A 467 -38.83 -13.16 5.22
CA GLN A 467 -39.35 -11.82 5.04
C GLN A 467 -38.47 -11.03 4.07
N LEU A 468 -39.08 -10.48 3.00
CA LEU A 468 -38.33 -9.76 1.96
C LEU A 468 -37.51 -8.61 2.53
N LYS A 469 -38.06 -7.88 3.51
CA LYS A 469 -37.33 -6.84 4.24
C LYS A 469 -36.02 -7.38 4.84
N THR A 470 -36.06 -8.55 5.48
CA THR A 470 -34.88 -9.20 6.06
C THR A 470 -33.87 -9.59 5.00
N LEU A 471 -34.32 -10.20 3.90
CA LEU A 471 -33.44 -10.57 2.80
C LEU A 471 -32.74 -9.34 2.21
N TRP A 472 -33.47 -8.27 1.94
CA TRP A 472 -32.91 -7.03 1.39
C TRP A 472 -31.93 -6.35 2.34
N THR A 473 -32.27 -6.24 3.63
CA THR A 473 -31.35 -5.66 4.62
C THR A 473 -30.08 -6.51 4.76
N ALA A 474 -30.19 -7.84 4.75
CA ALA A 474 -29.03 -8.74 4.80
C ALA A 474 -28.14 -8.58 3.57
N THR A 475 -28.71 -8.53 2.36
CA THR A 475 -27.93 -8.31 1.13
C THR A 475 -27.22 -6.95 1.13
N ARG A 476 -27.87 -5.92 1.67
CA ARG A 476 -27.26 -4.58 1.80
C ARG A 476 -26.08 -4.60 2.77
N ILE A 477 -26.24 -5.19 3.95
CA ILE A 477 -25.16 -5.34 4.94
C ILE A 477 -23.95 -6.04 4.31
N VAL A 478 -24.17 -7.17 3.62
CA VAL A 478 -23.11 -7.92 2.96
C VAL A 478 -22.42 -7.06 1.89
N LYS A 479 -23.17 -6.37 1.04
CA LYS A 479 -22.61 -5.53 -0.03
C LYS A 479 -21.80 -4.35 0.51
N GLU A 480 -22.31 -3.65 1.52
CA GLU A 480 -21.73 -2.40 2.01
C GLU A 480 -20.56 -2.64 2.98
N HIS A 481 -20.62 -3.68 3.81
CA HIS A 481 -19.67 -3.89 4.91
C HIS A 481 -18.78 -5.13 4.75
N TYR A 482 -19.12 -6.02 3.81
CA TYR A 482 -18.33 -7.20 3.47
C TYR A 482 -18.06 -7.25 1.95
N PRO A 483 -17.54 -6.17 1.35
CA PRO A 483 -17.32 -6.11 -0.10
C PRO A 483 -16.39 -7.22 -0.56
N GLU A 484 -16.62 -7.74 -1.77
CA GLU A 484 -15.74 -8.72 -2.43
C GLU A 484 -15.46 -10.00 -1.62
N ILE A 485 -16.30 -10.34 -0.64
CA ILE A 485 -16.11 -11.51 0.22
C ILE A 485 -16.48 -12.83 -0.46
N PHE A 486 -17.27 -12.79 -1.54
CA PHE A 486 -17.66 -13.97 -2.31
C PHE A 486 -16.97 -13.99 -3.68
N GLY A 487 -16.40 -15.14 -4.04
CA GLY A 487 -15.82 -15.44 -5.34
C GLY A 487 -16.84 -16.11 -6.27
N ASP A 488 -17.31 -17.31 -5.89
CA ASP A 488 -18.32 -18.07 -6.64
C ASP A 488 -19.59 -18.22 -5.78
N VAL A 489 -20.78 -18.03 -6.37
CA VAL A 489 -22.08 -18.21 -5.71
C VAL A 489 -22.93 -19.17 -6.54
N TYR A 490 -23.31 -20.31 -5.96
CA TYR A 490 -24.11 -21.33 -6.64
C TYR A 490 -25.54 -21.33 -6.09
N VAL A 491 -26.53 -21.06 -6.94
CA VAL A 491 -27.94 -21.18 -6.58
C VAL A 491 -28.42 -22.56 -6.99
N PHE A 492 -28.57 -23.45 -6.02
CA PHE A 492 -28.87 -24.87 -6.18
C PHE A 492 -30.38 -25.14 -6.13
N GLN A 493 -30.88 -25.82 -7.17
CA GLN A 493 -32.30 -26.17 -7.35
C GLN A 493 -33.28 -25.01 -7.13
N PRO A 494 -33.11 -23.86 -7.84
CA PRO A 494 -34.07 -22.78 -7.77
C PRO A 494 -35.42 -23.19 -8.37
N PRO A 495 -36.55 -22.76 -7.78
CA PRO A 495 -37.86 -22.86 -8.42
C PRO A 495 -37.84 -22.30 -9.85
N VAL A 496 -38.63 -22.89 -10.74
CA VAL A 496 -38.68 -22.54 -12.18
C VAL A 496 -38.86 -21.04 -12.40
N ARG A 497 -39.67 -20.37 -11.58
CA ARG A 497 -39.92 -18.92 -11.68
C ARG A 497 -38.69 -18.08 -11.33
N ILE A 498 -37.89 -18.50 -10.35
CA ILE A 498 -36.63 -17.83 -9.99
C ILE A 498 -35.60 -18.06 -11.10
N SER A 499 -35.56 -19.26 -11.68
CA SER A 499 -34.70 -19.57 -12.84
C SER A 499 -35.08 -18.71 -14.04
N PHE A 500 -36.38 -18.65 -14.37
CA PHE A 500 -36.89 -17.82 -15.46
C PHE A 500 -36.62 -16.33 -15.24
N LEU A 501 -36.81 -15.84 -14.01
CA LEU A 501 -36.47 -14.47 -13.66
C LEU A 501 -34.99 -14.21 -13.92
N TRP A 502 -34.10 -15.08 -13.45
CA TRP A 502 -32.66 -14.95 -13.66
C TRP A 502 -32.26 -14.90 -15.13
N ASP A 503 -32.89 -15.72 -15.97
CA ASP A 503 -32.65 -15.75 -17.43
C ASP A 503 -33.19 -14.51 -18.15
N CYS A 504 -34.24 -13.89 -17.60
CA CYS A 504 -34.87 -12.69 -18.15
C CYS A 504 -34.23 -11.39 -17.67
N LEU A 505 -33.65 -11.36 -16.46
CA LEU A 505 -32.98 -10.21 -15.86
C LEU A 505 -32.06 -9.43 -16.84
N PRO A 506 -31.22 -10.08 -17.67
CA PRO A 506 -30.34 -9.38 -18.63
C PRO A 506 -31.07 -8.65 -19.77
N LYS A 507 -32.34 -9.01 -20.02
CA LYS A 507 -33.15 -8.50 -21.12
C LYS A 507 -34.04 -7.32 -20.70
N ILE A 508 -34.09 -7.01 -19.40
CA ILE A 508 -34.91 -5.95 -18.83
C ILE A 508 -34.09 -4.65 -18.82
N ARG A 509 -34.63 -3.56 -19.38
CA ARG A 509 -33.98 -2.24 -19.35
C ARG A 509 -33.84 -1.74 -17.91
N CYS A 510 -32.65 -1.25 -17.54
CA CYS A 510 -32.45 -0.46 -16.32
C CYS A 510 -33.45 0.72 -16.32
N GLY A 511 -34.44 0.69 -15.42
CA GLY A 511 -35.57 1.62 -15.38
C GLY A 511 -36.93 0.95 -15.08
N CYS A 512 -37.08 -0.33 -15.42
CA CYS A 512 -38.35 -1.06 -15.28
C CYS A 512 -38.45 -1.96 -14.04
N LEU A 513 -37.43 -1.98 -13.17
CA LEU A 513 -37.40 -2.83 -11.99
C LEU A 513 -37.48 -1.98 -10.70
N PRO A 514 -38.10 -2.49 -9.64
CA PRO A 514 -37.95 -1.94 -8.30
C PRO A 514 -36.48 -1.73 -7.96
N GLN A 515 -36.17 -0.58 -7.34
CA GLN A 515 -34.82 -0.18 -6.96
C GLN A 515 -33.94 -1.27 -6.31
N PRO A 516 -34.46 -2.14 -5.42
CA PRO A 516 -33.68 -3.24 -4.86
C PRO A 516 -33.26 -4.32 -5.89
N MET A 517 -34.02 -4.54 -6.97
CA MET A 517 -33.65 -5.49 -8.02
C MET A 517 -32.53 -5.00 -8.94
N TYR A 518 -32.27 -3.69 -9.04
CA TYR A 518 -31.10 -3.18 -9.78
C TYR A 518 -29.78 -3.67 -9.18
N GLN A 519 -29.75 -3.96 -7.87
CA GLN A 519 -28.54 -4.41 -7.20
C GLN A 519 -28.17 -5.86 -7.55
N LEU A 520 -29.15 -6.71 -7.88
CA LEU A 520 -28.94 -8.07 -8.40
C LEU A 520 -28.55 -8.07 -9.89
N LEU A 521 -28.74 -6.93 -10.57
CA LEU A 521 -28.35 -6.69 -11.95
C LEU A 521 -26.96 -6.05 -12.09
N ASP A 522 -26.32 -5.71 -10.97
CA ASP A 522 -24.94 -5.25 -10.98
C ASP A 522 -24.07 -6.31 -11.69
N PRO A 523 -23.42 -5.97 -12.83
CA PRO A 523 -22.64 -6.94 -13.59
C PRO A 523 -21.60 -7.66 -12.73
N HIS A 524 -21.02 -6.96 -11.74
CA HIS A 524 -19.98 -7.49 -10.87
C HIS A 524 -20.48 -8.58 -9.92
N VAL A 525 -21.76 -8.52 -9.53
CA VAL A 525 -22.42 -9.58 -8.74
C VAL A 525 -22.84 -10.72 -9.64
N ARG A 526 -23.39 -10.41 -10.82
CA ARG A 526 -23.90 -11.40 -11.76
C ARG A 526 -22.81 -12.36 -12.23
N ASP A 527 -21.61 -11.86 -12.50
CA ASP A 527 -20.48 -12.67 -12.99
C ASP A 527 -20.03 -13.74 -11.99
N LYS A 528 -20.39 -13.57 -10.71
CA LYS A 528 -20.07 -14.51 -9.63
C LYS A 528 -21.18 -15.54 -9.39
N VAL A 529 -22.40 -15.30 -9.88
CA VAL A 529 -23.58 -16.14 -9.58
C VAL A 529 -23.86 -17.14 -10.70
N THR A 530 -23.84 -18.43 -10.35
CA THR A 530 -24.24 -19.54 -11.22
C THR A 530 -25.54 -20.15 -10.73
N VAL A 531 -26.61 -20.03 -11.53
CA VAL A 531 -27.90 -20.69 -11.27
C VAL A 531 -27.86 -22.11 -11.82
N VAL A 532 -28.08 -23.08 -10.94
CA VAL A 532 -27.96 -24.51 -11.23
C VAL A 532 -29.35 -25.10 -11.48
N THR A 533 -29.72 -25.22 -12.74
CA THR A 533 -31.08 -25.62 -13.17
C THR A 533 -31.20 -27.11 -13.49
N SER A 534 -30.08 -27.84 -13.59
CA SER A 534 -30.08 -29.28 -13.88
C SER A 534 -29.08 -30.07 -13.05
N GLN A 535 -29.39 -31.36 -12.84
CA GLN A 535 -28.50 -32.27 -12.12
C GLN A 535 -27.19 -32.55 -12.88
N ALA A 536 -27.21 -32.51 -14.21
CA ALA A 536 -26.01 -32.68 -15.04
C ALA A 536 -25.04 -31.49 -14.90
N GLN A 537 -25.58 -30.27 -14.88
CA GLN A 537 -24.81 -29.05 -14.60
C GLN A 537 -24.20 -29.12 -13.19
N TRP A 538 -24.98 -29.53 -12.18
CA TRP A 538 -24.46 -29.69 -10.82
C TRP A 538 -23.33 -30.72 -10.76
N LYS A 539 -23.47 -31.89 -11.41
CA LYS A 539 -22.41 -32.90 -11.47
C LYS A 539 -21.11 -32.35 -12.06
N THR A 540 -21.21 -31.51 -13.08
CA THR A 540 -20.05 -30.86 -13.73
C THR A 540 -19.38 -29.86 -12.78
N ILE A 541 -20.17 -29.04 -12.09
CA ILE A 541 -19.68 -28.10 -11.07
C ILE A 541 -19.02 -28.86 -9.91
N LEU A 542 -19.65 -29.92 -9.40
CA LEU A 542 -19.09 -30.77 -8.36
C LEU A 542 -17.72 -31.31 -8.73
N GLN A 543 -17.57 -31.86 -9.93
CA GLN A 543 -16.29 -32.43 -10.39
C GLN A 543 -15.21 -31.37 -10.57
N SER A 544 -15.58 -30.18 -11.06
CA SER A 544 -14.61 -29.13 -11.37
C SER A 544 -14.21 -28.29 -10.16
N LYS A 545 -15.15 -28.00 -9.25
CA LYS A 545 -14.98 -27.00 -8.19
C LYS A 545 -14.84 -27.57 -6.79
N PHE A 546 -15.35 -28.77 -6.52
CA PHE A 546 -15.44 -29.30 -5.15
C PHE A 546 -14.69 -30.62 -4.98
N GLU A 547 -14.05 -30.78 -3.82
CA GLU A 547 -13.55 -32.08 -3.38
C GLU A 547 -14.64 -32.77 -2.54
N ARG A 548 -15.02 -34.00 -2.90
CA ARG A 548 -16.17 -34.66 -2.25
C ARG A 548 -15.96 -34.84 -0.74
N SER A 549 -14.73 -35.14 -0.31
CA SER A 549 -14.31 -35.25 1.09
C SER A 549 -14.58 -33.99 1.92
N LYS A 550 -14.67 -32.81 1.30
CA LYS A 550 -14.83 -31.49 1.95
C LYS A 550 -16.20 -30.86 1.71
N LEU A 551 -17.13 -31.57 1.07
CA LEU A 551 -18.47 -31.08 0.74
C LEU A 551 -19.53 -31.86 1.52
N GLU A 552 -20.63 -31.18 1.87
CA GLU A 552 -21.76 -31.82 2.53
C GLU A 552 -22.46 -32.86 1.63
N ARG A 553 -22.88 -33.98 2.24
CA ARG A 553 -23.55 -35.07 1.53
C ARG A 553 -24.84 -34.66 0.80
N SER A 554 -25.60 -33.70 1.36
CA SER A 554 -26.82 -33.16 0.73
C SER A 554 -26.55 -32.56 -0.66
N PHE A 555 -25.32 -32.13 -0.93
CA PHE A 555 -24.88 -31.60 -2.22
C PHE A 555 -24.02 -32.59 -3.01
N GLY A 556 -23.86 -33.83 -2.57
CA GLY A 556 -23.12 -34.89 -3.28
C GLY A 556 -21.69 -35.15 -2.78
N GLY A 557 -21.31 -34.57 -1.64
CA GLY A 557 -20.04 -34.85 -0.95
C GLY A 557 -20.08 -36.02 0.04
N ASP A 558 -19.02 -36.15 0.82
CA ASP A 558 -18.73 -37.28 1.70
C ASP A 558 -18.77 -36.92 3.19
N LEU A 559 -18.90 -35.62 3.54
CA LEU A 559 -19.01 -35.18 4.94
C LEU A 559 -20.27 -35.77 5.59
N LYS A 560 -20.07 -36.72 6.52
CA LYS A 560 -21.15 -37.53 7.12
C LYS A 560 -21.83 -36.87 8.31
N GLN A 561 -21.12 -36.03 9.05
CA GLN A 561 -21.65 -35.41 10.26
C GLN A 561 -22.77 -34.42 9.91
N GLN A 562 -23.86 -34.41 10.65
CA GLN A 562 -24.88 -33.36 10.47
C GLN A 562 -24.42 -32.07 11.12
N PHE A 563 -24.77 -30.93 10.51
CA PHE A 563 -24.59 -29.64 11.15
C PHE A 563 -25.35 -29.63 12.49
N THR A 564 -24.72 -29.12 13.55
CA THR A 564 -25.42 -28.88 14.82
C THR A 564 -25.03 -27.51 15.37
N SER A 565 -26.03 -26.74 15.76
CA SER A 565 -25.83 -25.41 16.38
C SER A 565 -25.03 -25.50 17.67
N LYS A 566 -25.15 -26.62 18.41
CA LYS A 566 -24.38 -26.86 19.63
C LYS A 566 -22.87 -26.89 19.35
N THR A 567 -22.44 -27.63 18.33
CA THR A 567 -21.03 -27.67 17.91
C THR A 567 -20.60 -26.32 17.38
N PHE A 568 -21.35 -25.77 16.41
CA PHE A 568 -20.99 -24.53 15.72
C PHE A 568 -20.86 -23.33 16.68
N LEU A 569 -21.70 -23.23 17.71
CA LEU A 569 -21.67 -22.09 18.65
C LEU A 569 -20.79 -22.28 19.88
N ASN A 570 -20.55 -23.50 20.33
CA ASN A 570 -19.97 -23.72 21.67
C ASN A 570 -18.69 -24.56 21.68
N LYS A 571 -18.44 -25.37 20.65
CA LYS A 571 -17.29 -26.27 20.64
C LYS A 571 -16.08 -25.52 20.09
N LYS A 572 -15.18 -25.15 20.99
CA LYS A 572 -13.88 -24.55 20.64
C LYS A 572 -13.04 -25.56 19.85
N SER A 573 -12.28 -25.08 18.89
CA SER A 573 -11.31 -25.90 18.16
C SER A 573 -10.13 -26.28 19.08
N VAL A 574 -9.20 -27.06 18.53
CA VAL A 574 -7.92 -27.39 19.19
C VAL A 574 -7.12 -26.12 19.57
N ARG A 575 -7.28 -25.03 18.82
CA ARG A 575 -6.66 -23.72 19.10
C ARG A 575 -7.44 -22.86 20.11
N GLY A 576 -8.51 -23.37 20.71
CA GLY A 576 -9.22 -22.70 21.83
C GLY A 576 -10.19 -21.58 21.43
N SER A 577 -10.38 -21.31 20.13
CA SER A 577 -11.32 -20.32 19.60
C SER A 577 -12.42 -20.95 18.72
N ILE A 578 -13.51 -20.22 18.53
CA ILE A 578 -14.59 -20.54 17.57
C ILE A 578 -14.44 -19.68 16.30
N TYR A 579 -13.91 -18.47 16.44
CA TYR A 579 -13.56 -17.60 15.32
C TYR A 579 -12.30 -18.12 14.64
N GLY A 580 -12.25 -18.02 13.31
CA GLY A 580 -11.12 -18.56 12.54
C GLY A 580 -11.11 -20.08 12.43
N CYS A 581 -12.17 -20.76 12.85
CA CYS A 581 -12.18 -22.23 12.91
C CYS A 581 -13.31 -22.80 12.04
N GLU A 582 -12.94 -23.79 11.23
CA GLU A 582 -13.87 -24.54 10.38
C GLU A 582 -14.65 -25.58 11.21
N PHE A 583 -15.84 -25.97 10.73
CA PHE A 583 -16.77 -26.82 11.49
C PHE A 583 -16.25 -28.25 11.76
N GLU A 584 -15.59 -28.92 10.81
CA GLU A 584 -15.02 -30.26 11.03
C GLU A 584 -13.88 -30.20 12.05
N GLU A 585 -13.04 -29.16 12.00
CA GLU A 585 -12.00 -28.93 13.02
C GLU A 585 -12.61 -28.74 14.43
N GLN A 586 -13.70 -27.98 14.53
CA GLN A 586 -14.45 -27.83 15.77
C GLN A 586 -15.08 -29.15 16.22
N ALA A 587 -15.67 -29.89 15.29
CA ALA A 587 -16.33 -31.15 15.57
C ALA A 587 -15.35 -32.24 16.04
N ALA A 588 -14.12 -32.23 15.52
CA ALA A 588 -13.05 -33.15 15.90
C ALA A 588 -12.39 -32.82 17.26
N ALA A 589 -12.56 -31.60 17.79
CA ALA A 589 -11.93 -31.22 19.05
C ALA A 589 -12.41 -32.09 20.24
N PRO A 590 -11.57 -32.36 21.26
CA PRO A 590 -12.00 -33.08 22.47
C PRO A 590 -13.10 -32.33 23.24
N GLU A 591 -14.02 -33.03 23.92
CA GLU A 591 -14.96 -32.37 24.84
C GLU A 591 -14.22 -31.88 26.10
N ALA A 592 -13.88 -30.59 26.16
CA ALA A 592 -13.38 -29.96 27.39
C ALA A 592 -14.51 -29.60 28.36
N GLN A 593 -14.23 -29.60 29.67
CA GLN A 593 -15.19 -29.31 30.75
C GLN A 593 -16.01 -28.02 30.51
N ARG A 594 -17.32 -28.12 30.70
CA ARG A 594 -18.30 -27.04 30.51
C ARG A 594 -17.93 -25.80 31.35
N GLN A 595 -17.44 -24.74 30.72
CA GLN A 595 -17.50 -23.39 31.30
C GLN A 595 -18.56 -22.55 30.59
N ARG A 596 -19.53 -22.08 31.37
CA ARG A 596 -20.58 -21.13 30.95
C ARG A 596 -19.94 -19.74 30.82
N VAL A 597 -20.01 -19.14 29.65
CA VAL A 597 -19.59 -17.74 29.39
C VAL A 597 -20.87 -16.95 29.04
N SER A 598 -21.17 -15.72 29.56
CA SER A 598 -22.47 -14.92 29.50
C SER A 598 -22.46 -13.48 28.87
N PHE A 599 -23.44 -13.07 28.00
CA PHE A 599 -23.46 -11.77 27.21
C PHE A 599 -24.63 -10.84 27.61
N ARG A 600 -24.49 -9.51 27.40
CA ARG A 600 -25.59 -8.51 27.40
C ARG A 600 -25.49 -7.57 26.18
N PHE A 601 -26.64 -7.17 25.64
CA PHE A 601 -26.76 -6.15 24.58
C PHE A 601 -27.77 -5.06 24.98
N SER A 602 -27.55 -3.83 24.49
CA SER A 602 -28.40 -2.66 24.73
C SER A 602 -29.66 -2.72 23.87
N SER A 603 -30.81 -2.48 24.49
CA SER A 603 -32.15 -2.50 23.88
C SER A 603 -32.56 -1.16 23.28
N LYS A 604 -31.64 -0.38 22.68
CA LYS A 604 -31.98 0.98 22.24
C LYS A 604 -32.12 1.10 20.72
N GLU A 605 -33.38 1.35 20.37
CA GLU A 605 -33.96 2.01 19.19
C GLU A 605 -33.90 1.30 17.83
N GLU A 606 -35.08 1.22 17.21
CA GLU A 606 -35.33 0.72 15.86
C GLU A 606 -34.53 1.53 14.84
N ILE A 607 -33.97 0.84 13.85
CA ILE A 607 -33.34 1.46 12.68
C ILE A 607 -34.42 2.29 11.95
N PRO A 608 -34.29 3.64 11.84
CA PRO A 608 -35.33 4.47 11.26
C PRO A 608 -35.53 4.13 9.77
N ILE A 609 -36.79 3.86 9.42
CA ILE A 609 -37.24 3.61 8.05
C ILE A 609 -37.63 4.96 7.44
N THR A 610 -36.97 5.39 6.37
CA THR A 610 -37.47 6.51 5.56
C THR A 610 -38.69 6.01 4.75
N PRO A 611 -39.86 6.67 4.79
CA PRO A 611 -41.05 6.17 4.09
C PRO A 611 -40.85 6.23 2.58
N ILE A 612 -41.19 5.14 1.89
CA ILE A 612 -41.32 5.14 0.43
C ILE A 612 -42.62 5.86 0.10
N ALA A 613 -42.53 6.87 -0.79
CA ALA A 613 -43.68 7.58 -1.31
C ALA A 613 -44.68 6.58 -1.93
N ARG A 614 -45.94 6.64 -1.50
CA ARG A 614 -47.04 5.88 -2.11
C ARG A 614 -47.22 6.34 -3.55
N CYS A 615 -47.05 5.43 -4.51
CA CYS A 615 -47.62 5.60 -5.84
C CYS A 615 -49.06 5.08 -5.81
N GLU A 616 -49.98 5.93 -6.24
CA GLU A 616 -51.40 5.62 -6.39
C GLU A 616 -51.61 4.62 -7.54
N SER A 617 -52.65 3.81 -7.36
CA SER A 617 -53.12 2.73 -8.22
C SER A 617 -53.54 3.20 -9.62
N ALA A 618 -53.24 2.38 -10.63
CA ALA A 618 -53.96 2.35 -11.90
C ALA A 618 -54.47 0.93 -12.16
N GLU A 619 -55.70 0.88 -12.68
CA GLU A 619 -56.58 -0.28 -12.83
C GLU A 619 -56.10 -1.34 -13.83
N GLU A 620 -56.72 -2.51 -13.67
CA GLU A 620 -56.53 -3.76 -14.41
C GLU A 620 -56.79 -3.62 -15.92
N ASP A 621 -55.95 -4.25 -16.74
CA ASP A 621 -56.41 -4.88 -17.97
C ASP A 621 -55.49 -6.05 -18.39
N GLY A 622 -56.12 -7.11 -18.88
CA GLY A 622 -55.58 -8.46 -18.98
C GLY A 622 -54.41 -8.68 -19.94
N GLY A 623 -53.41 -9.40 -19.44
CA GLY A 623 -52.34 -10.04 -20.20
C GLY A 623 -51.16 -10.35 -19.27
N PHE A 624 -50.95 -11.64 -18.94
CA PHE A 624 -49.88 -12.06 -18.02
C PHE A 624 -48.51 -11.54 -18.48
N SER A 625 -48.01 -10.52 -17.77
CA SER A 625 -46.78 -9.79 -18.05
C SER A 625 -45.63 -10.34 -17.20
N ILE A 626 -44.39 -10.14 -17.65
CA ILE A 626 -43.17 -10.36 -16.82
C ILE A 626 -43.29 -9.64 -15.46
N VAL A 627 -44.02 -8.52 -15.43
CA VAL A 627 -44.34 -7.75 -14.22
C VAL A 627 -45.20 -8.55 -13.23
N ASP A 628 -46.13 -9.39 -13.67
CA ASP A 628 -46.96 -10.23 -12.79
C ASP A 628 -46.17 -11.37 -12.16
N ASN A 629 -45.25 -11.96 -12.93
CA ASN A 629 -44.30 -12.96 -12.42
C ASN A 629 -43.35 -12.36 -11.38
N LEU A 630 -42.88 -11.13 -11.59
CA LEU A 630 -42.12 -10.38 -10.59
C LEU A 630 -42.97 -10.12 -9.35
N THR A 631 -44.16 -9.57 -9.51
CA THR A 631 -45.06 -9.21 -8.41
C THR A 631 -45.45 -10.41 -7.55
N TRP A 632 -45.59 -11.61 -8.13
CA TRP A 632 -45.84 -12.85 -7.38
C TRP A 632 -44.58 -13.48 -6.76
N ILE A 633 -43.38 -13.33 -7.34
CA ILE A 633 -42.15 -13.76 -6.66
C ILE A 633 -41.93 -12.94 -5.38
N PHE A 634 -42.40 -11.69 -5.37
CA PHE A 634 -42.25 -10.73 -4.27
C PHE A 634 -43.51 -10.50 -3.42
N ARG A 635 -44.65 -11.13 -3.73
CA ARG A 635 -45.79 -11.35 -2.82
C ARG A 635 -45.69 -12.76 -2.27
#